data_AF-A0A379FVQ6-F1
#
_entry.id   AF-A0A379FVQ6-F1
#
_cell.length_a   1.000
_cell.length_b   1.000
_cell.length_c   1.000
_cell.angle_alpha   90.00
_cell.angle_beta   90.00
_cell.angle_gamma   90.00
#
_symmetry.space_group_name_H-M   'P 1'
#
loop_
_entity.id
_entity.type
_entity.pdbx_description
1 polymer ?
#
loop_
_entity_poly.entity_id
_entity_poly.type
_entity_poly.pdbx_seq_one_letter_code
_entity_poly.pdbx_strand_id
1 'polypeptide(L)'
;MSSVITLEFEHYKAQEAATGKPIILDEFVFALVPNLDPKKPIERTEQLPDAKHIVHRQAVNKAGLVSENAVAFSVTLGTEIGDFEFNWIGLLNKANNSVAMITHAPTQKKLRTQGGQQGNVLTRSFLLEFDGAAKDTAINTTAETWQIDFTARLTGIDEAQRLMNTDSYGEAAFFGSAFEVTRDGEQFTVNSGLAYVGGLRGELAKSQVFNKLRDTHIYADFSYQGNLLSQWQTVVKLTTGNQLKHYVDSHGYAHFVFAIAAIDKTGVITDLRPQGAKWEQSIAQIKQQYALKSEMKSWRYVAKGNETTLTPNEVFHRCLLFINGLEQYANYSFAVENNTVYLAEPLLKDDHIEVLINVPVISPRALHAGSETDVLRNEVEALRTTVKNLKGKDFISADSQNLAAIGSDENIFISEKQLQHIHDIEVETTIKGK
;
A
#
# COMPACT_ATOMS: atom_id res chain seq x y z
N MET A 1 15.81 -11.79 17.19
CA MET A 1 15.56 -12.56 18.43
C MET A 1 14.10 -12.33 18.76
N SER A 2 13.30 -13.38 18.83
CA SER A 2 11.91 -13.26 19.29
C SER A 2 11.87 -13.32 20.81
N SER A 3 11.01 -12.52 21.42
CA SER A 3 10.71 -12.56 22.83
C SER A 3 9.23 -12.88 23.03
N VAL A 4 8.88 -13.51 24.15
CA VAL A 4 7.49 -13.82 24.48
C VAL A 4 7.17 -13.43 25.91
N ILE A 5 5.94 -12.95 26.13
CA ILE A 5 5.36 -12.79 27.47
C ILE A 5 4.74 -14.14 27.85
N THR A 6 5.17 -14.69 28.99
CA THR A 6 4.73 -16.02 29.45
C THR A 6 3.29 -15.99 29.97
N LEU A 7 2.65 -17.16 30.08
CA LEU A 7 1.38 -17.30 30.79
C LEU A 7 1.54 -17.14 32.31
N GLU A 8 2.70 -17.53 32.85
CA GLU A 8 3.03 -17.35 34.26
C GLU A 8 3.00 -15.87 34.65
N PHE A 9 3.46 -14.99 33.75
CA PHE A 9 3.35 -13.55 33.93
C PHE A 9 1.92 -13.06 33.99
N GLU A 10 1.05 -13.54 33.10
CA GLU A 10 -0.36 -13.13 33.08
C GLU A 10 -1.05 -13.49 34.39
N HIS A 11 -0.75 -14.67 34.94
CA HIS A 11 -1.23 -15.10 36.25
C HIS A 11 -0.67 -14.22 37.38
N TYR A 12 0.63 -13.95 37.38
CA TYR A 12 1.27 -13.06 38.35
C TYR A 12 0.69 -11.63 38.32
N LYS A 13 0.54 -11.06 37.12
CA LYS A 13 -0.11 -9.75 36.91
C LYS A 13 -1.51 -9.73 37.51
N ALA A 14 -2.32 -10.76 37.23
CA ALA A 14 -3.69 -10.84 37.76
C ALA A 14 -3.72 -10.91 39.30
N GLN A 15 -2.74 -11.60 39.91
CA GLN A 15 -2.61 -11.69 41.38
C GLN A 15 -2.21 -10.35 42.02
N GLU A 16 -1.22 -9.66 41.44
CA GLU A 16 -0.80 -8.34 41.96
C GLU A 16 -1.91 -7.31 41.80
N ALA A 17 -2.63 -7.32 40.67
CA ALA A 17 -3.81 -6.49 40.45
C ALA A 17 -4.90 -6.73 41.51
N ALA A 18 -5.18 -8.00 41.84
CA ALA A 18 -6.16 -8.35 42.87
C ALA A 18 -5.74 -7.91 44.29
N THR A 19 -4.45 -7.76 44.55
CA THR A 19 -3.90 -7.35 45.84
C THR A 19 -3.51 -5.87 45.90
N GLY A 20 -3.66 -5.13 44.80
CA GLY A 20 -3.34 -3.70 44.69
C GLY A 20 -1.83 -3.42 44.80
N LYS A 21 -0.99 -4.41 44.50
CA LYS A 21 0.46 -4.29 44.56
C LYS A 21 1.04 -4.01 43.17
N PRO A 22 2.18 -3.31 43.09
CA PRO A 22 2.87 -3.14 41.82
C PRO A 22 3.53 -4.45 41.38
N ILE A 23 3.54 -4.68 40.08
CA ILE A 23 4.31 -5.73 39.41
C ILE A 23 5.80 -5.39 39.54
N ILE A 24 6.54 -6.26 40.23
CA ILE A 24 7.98 -6.12 40.43
C ILE A 24 8.68 -7.14 39.54
N LEU A 25 9.54 -6.65 38.65
CA LEU A 25 10.46 -7.46 37.84
C LEU A 25 11.87 -6.92 38.05
N ASP A 26 12.67 -7.66 38.81
CA ASP A 26 13.91 -7.17 39.41
C ASP A 26 15.12 -8.06 39.13
N GLU A 27 14.97 -9.16 38.38
CA GLU A 27 16.07 -10.07 38.06
C GLU A 27 16.05 -10.54 36.59
N PHE A 28 17.23 -10.48 35.97
CA PHE A 28 17.55 -11.19 34.74
C PHE A 28 18.26 -12.51 35.06
N VAL A 29 17.86 -13.56 34.36
CA VAL A 29 18.47 -14.90 34.44
C VAL A 29 19.00 -15.31 33.07
N PHE A 30 20.21 -15.87 33.06
CA PHE A 30 20.87 -16.40 31.88
C PHE A 30 21.08 -17.91 32.07
N ALA A 31 20.70 -18.69 31.06
CA ALA A 31 20.83 -20.15 31.10
C ALA A 31 21.37 -20.72 29.79
N LEU A 32 22.03 -21.88 29.91
CA LEU A 32 22.43 -22.74 28.80
C LEU A 32 21.53 -23.97 28.76
N VAL A 33 20.49 -23.88 27.96
CA VAL A 33 19.50 -24.95 27.76
C VAL A 33 19.98 -25.87 26.64
N PRO A 34 20.19 -27.19 26.90
CA PRO A 34 20.64 -28.13 25.88
C PRO A 34 19.63 -28.26 24.74
N ASN A 35 20.13 -28.38 23.50
CA ASN A 35 19.31 -28.60 22.29
C ASN A 35 18.23 -27.54 22.03
N LEU A 36 18.37 -26.34 22.61
CA LEU A 36 17.49 -25.22 22.34
C LEU A 36 17.69 -24.72 20.90
N ASP A 37 16.61 -24.71 20.12
CA ASP A 37 16.61 -24.24 18.75
C ASP A 37 16.08 -22.80 18.68
N PRO A 38 16.96 -21.79 18.51
CA PRO A 38 16.56 -20.39 18.53
C PRO A 38 15.73 -19.97 17.30
N LYS A 39 15.54 -20.87 16.32
CA LYS A 39 14.68 -20.62 15.15
C LYS A 39 13.22 -21.03 15.39
N LYS A 40 12.95 -21.81 16.44
CA LYS A 40 11.57 -22.19 16.78
C LYS A 40 10.88 -21.06 17.57
N PRO A 41 9.55 -20.92 17.43
CA PRO A 41 8.78 -20.05 18.31
C PRO A 41 8.98 -20.45 19.78
N ILE A 42 8.97 -19.45 20.68
CA ILE A 42 9.04 -19.67 22.13
C ILE A 42 7.63 -19.94 22.63
N GLU A 43 7.44 -21.07 23.31
CA GLU A 43 6.15 -21.43 23.89
C GLU A 43 5.84 -20.54 25.09
N ARG A 44 4.62 -19.97 25.15
CA ARG A 44 4.21 -19.07 26.24
C ARG A 44 4.14 -19.77 27.60
N THR A 45 4.02 -21.09 27.61
CA THR A 45 3.99 -21.94 28.81
C THR A 45 5.40 -22.25 29.33
N GLU A 46 6.45 -21.88 28.60
CA GLU A 46 7.84 -22.15 29.00
C GLU A 46 8.15 -21.51 30.36
N GLN A 47 8.83 -22.30 31.20
CA GLN A 47 9.13 -21.98 32.58
C GLN A 47 10.61 -21.64 32.75
N LEU A 48 10.97 -21.17 33.94
CA LEU A 48 12.36 -20.99 34.33
C LEU A 48 13.14 -22.31 34.16
N PRO A 49 14.28 -22.33 33.44
CA PRO A 49 15.09 -23.53 33.31
C PRO A 49 15.54 -24.10 34.65
N ASP A 50 15.79 -25.41 34.69
CA ASP A 50 16.37 -26.08 35.86
C ASP A 50 17.62 -25.35 36.35
N ALA A 51 17.80 -25.27 37.67
CA ALA A 51 18.91 -24.54 38.29
C ALA A 51 20.30 -24.95 37.78
N LYS A 52 20.48 -26.21 37.35
CA LYS A 52 21.73 -26.73 36.75
C LYS A 52 22.08 -26.09 35.39
N HIS A 53 21.10 -25.52 34.70
CA HIS A 53 21.28 -24.85 33.41
C HIS A 53 21.43 -23.35 33.56
N ILE A 54 21.12 -22.79 34.74
CA ILE A 54 21.28 -21.36 35.01
C ILE A 54 22.76 -21.06 35.26
N VAL A 55 23.31 -20.18 34.44
CA VAL A 55 24.73 -19.83 34.47
C VAL A 55 25.00 -18.47 35.11
N HIS A 56 24.01 -17.57 35.12
CA HIS A 56 24.14 -16.25 35.75
C HIS A 56 22.78 -15.67 36.14
N ARG A 57 22.76 -14.88 37.21
CA ARG A 57 21.62 -14.08 37.65
C ARG A 57 22.09 -12.68 38.01
N GLN A 58 21.32 -11.66 37.65
CA GLN A 58 21.67 -10.28 37.94
C GLN A 58 20.43 -9.42 38.12
N ALA A 59 20.49 -8.48 39.06
CA ALA A 59 19.44 -7.49 39.23
C ALA A 59 19.26 -6.64 37.96
N VAL A 60 18.03 -6.20 37.70
CA VAL A 60 17.75 -5.20 36.67
C VAL A 60 18.61 -3.95 36.92
N ASN A 61 19.33 -3.49 35.90
CA ASN A 61 20.17 -2.29 36.01
C ASN A 61 19.36 -1.01 35.83
N LYS A 62 18.45 -0.98 34.85
CA LYS A 62 17.53 0.13 34.62
C LYS A 62 16.18 -0.39 34.16
N ALA A 63 15.12 0.31 34.57
CA ALA A 63 13.80 0.17 34.02
C ALA A 63 13.30 1.56 33.56
N GLY A 64 12.49 1.60 32.51
CA GLY A 64 12.04 2.88 31.95
C GLY A 64 10.72 2.80 31.20
N LEU A 65 9.97 3.89 31.24
CA LEU A 65 8.69 4.09 30.59
C LEU A 65 8.88 4.30 29.08
N VAL A 66 8.18 3.51 28.26
CA VAL A 66 8.15 3.66 26.79
C VAL A 66 6.83 4.28 26.35
N SER A 67 5.72 3.80 26.91
CA SER A 67 4.37 4.37 26.77
C SER A 67 3.53 3.99 27.99
N GLU A 68 2.29 4.48 28.10
CA GLU A 68 1.38 4.08 29.19
C GLU A 68 1.22 2.55 29.30
N ASN A 69 1.34 1.85 28.17
CA ASN A 69 1.16 0.41 28.03
C ASN A 69 2.46 -0.36 27.78
N ALA A 70 3.63 0.28 27.90
CA ALA A 70 4.90 -0.40 27.67
C ALA A 70 6.04 0.14 28.55
N VAL A 71 6.82 -0.78 29.13
CA VAL A 71 8.01 -0.48 29.93
C VAL A 71 9.18 -1.35 29.49
N ALA A 72 10.38 -0.78 29.52
CA ALA A 72 11.62 -1.47 29.20
C ALA A 72 12.38 -1.85 30.48
N PHE A 73 12.97 -3.04 30.51
CA PHE A 73 13.88 -3.50 31.56
C PHE A 73 15.22 -3.85 30.91
N SER A 74 16.33 -3.48 31.55
CA SER A 74 17.65 -3.72 30.99
C SER A 74 18.69 -4.16 32.00
N VAL A 75 19.67 -4.91 31.51
CA VAL A 75 20.82 -5.40 32.27
C VAL A 75 22.10 -5.25 31.45
N THR A 76 23.19 -4.87 32.12
CA THR A 76 24.54 -4.76 31.55
C THR A 76 25.49 -5.61 32.39
N LEU A 77 26.09 -6.61 31.76
CA LEU A 77 27.10 -7.47 32.35
C LEU A 77 28.47 -6.93 31.90
N GLY A 78 29.22 -6.38 32.85
CA GLY A 78 30.55 -5.82 32.60
C GLY A 78 31.61 -6.87 32.30
N THR A 79 32.83 -6.43 32.02
CA THR A 79 33.95 -7.33 31.65
C THR A 79 34.44 -8.19 32.81
N GLU A 80 34.03 -7.89 34.04
CA GLU A 80 34.32 -8.62 35.26
C GLU A 80 33.44 -9.87 35.46
N ILE A 81 32.41 -10.06 34.64
CA ILE A 81 31.45 -11.17 34.70
C ILE A 81 31.73 -12.18 33.58
N GLY A 82 31.70 -13.48 33.90
CA GLY A 82 32.06 -14.60 33.01
C GLY A 82 32.93 -15.63 33.76
N ASP A 83 33.37 -16.73 33.14
CA ASP A 83 33.11 -17.20 31.79
C ASP A 83 31.91 -18.15 31.75
N PHE A 84 30.99 -17.96 30.80
CA PHE A 84 29.90 -18.89 30.58
C PHE A 84 29.33 -18.79 29.17
N GLU A 85 28.65 -19.84 28.76
CA GLU A 85 27.79 -19.85 27.57
C GLU A 85 26.32 -19.77 27.99
N PHE A 86 25.49 -19.15 27.16
CA PHE A 86 24.06 -19.08 27.37
C PHE A 86 23.32 -19.00 26.04
N ASN A 87 22.07 -19.44 26.01
CA ASN A 87 21.18 -19.38 24.85
C ASN A 87 19.73 -19.03 25.24
N TRP A 88 19.49 -18.83 26.54
CA TRP A 88 18.21 -18.47 27.13
C TRP A 88 18.37 -17.28 28.07
N ILE A 89 17.47 -16.31 27.97
CA ILE A 89 17.43 -15.12 28.82
C ILE A 89 15.99 -14.94 29.32
N GLY A 90 15.82 -14.70 30.61
CA GLY A 90 14.53 -14.40 31.22
C GLY A 90 14.55 -13.14 32.07
N LEU A 91 13.41 -12.45 32.14
CA LEU A 91 13.12 -11.37 33.10
C LEU A 91 12.10 -11.89 34.10
N LEU A 92 12.35 -11.72 35.40
CA LEU A 92 11.56 -12.35 36.44
C LEU A 92 11.31 -11.42 37.62
N ASN A 93 10.33 -11.81 38.43
CA ASN A 93 10.25 -11.43 39.83
C ASN A 93 11.11 -12.39 40.67
N LYS A 94 12.11 -11.86 41.38
CA LYS A 94 13.04 -12.65 42.18
C LYS A 94 12.41 -13.32 43.40
N ALA A 95 11.41 -12.68 44.01
CA ALA A 95 10.82 -13.14 45.26
C ALA A 95 9.99 -14.42 45.07
N ASN A 96 9.31 -14.57 43.94
CA ASN A 96 8.45 -15.70 43.63
C ASN A 96 8.92 -16.57 42.44
N ASN A 97 10.02 -16.21 41.77
CA ASN A 97 10.54 -16.84 40.54
C ASN A 97 9.55 -16.84 39.36
N SER A 98 8.57 -15.93 39.34
CA SER A 98 7.66 -15.77 38.21
C SER A 98 8.41 -15.20 37.02
N VAL A 99 8.44 -15.95 35.90
CA VAL A 99 9.09 -15.51 34.66
C VAL A 99 8.14 -14.63 33.89
N ALA A 100 8.49 -13.36 33.67
CA ALA A 100 7.67 -12.43 32.91
C ALA A 100 7.82 -12.61 31.40
N MET A 101 9.08 -12.64 30.96
CA MET A 101 9.44 -12.67 29.55
C MET A 101 10.61 -13.59 29.31
N ILE A 102 10.64 -14.21 28.12
CA ILE A 102 11.69 -15.12 27.69
C ILE A 102 12.18 -14.69 26.30
N THR A 103 13.50 -14.79 26.08
CA THR A 103 14.13 -14.68 24.77
C THR A 103 15.10 -15.83 24.57
N HIS A 104 15.01 -16.45 23.39
CA HIS A 104 15.97 -17.44 22.92
C HIS A 104 16.98 -16.79 21.96
N ALA A 105 18.23 -17.22 22.03
CA ALA A 105 19.29 -16.77 21.14
C ALA A 105 20.20 -17.94 20.76
N PRO A 106 20.90 -17.88 19.61
CA PRO A 106 22.04 -18.76 19.37
C PRO A 106 23.02 -18.71 20.54
N THR A 107 23.73 -19.82 20.81
CA THR A 107 24.67 -19.89 21.93
C THR A 107 25.68 -18.76 21.88
N GLN A 108 25.70 -17.97 22.95
CA GLN A 108 26.54 -16.79 23.13
C GLN A 108 27.53 -17.01 24.26
N LYS A 109 28.71 -16.42 24.13
CA LYS A 109 29.78 -16.47 25.13
C LYS A 109 29.87 -15.15 25.89
N LYS A 110 29.81 -15.21 27.21
CA LYS A 110 30.23 -14.13 28.10
C LYS A 110 31.65 -14.45 28.58
N LEU A 111 32.60 -13.59 28.23
CA LEU A 111 34.00 -13.72 28.58
C LEU A 111 34.36 -12.70 29.66
N ARG A 112 35.06 -13.19 30.69
CA ARG A 112 35.61 -12.36 31.76
C ARG A 112 37.01 -11.88 31.39
N THR A 113 37.36 -10.66 31.80
CA THR A 113 38.75 -10.19 31.73
C THR A 113 39.56 -10.89 32.80
N GLN A 114 40.43 -11.83 32.40
CA GLN A 114 41.33 -12.54 33.30
C GLN A 114 42.57 -13.04 32.54
N GLY A 115 43.74 -13.07 33.19
CA GLY A 115 44.93 -13.72 32.64
C GLY A 115 45.44 -13.15 31.30
N GLY A 116 45.22 -11.86 31.04
CA GLY A 116 45.58 -11.22 29.77
C GLY A 116 44.55 -11.40 28.65
N GLN A 117 43.47 -12.17 28.87
CA GLN A 117 42.32 -12.24 27.98
C GLN A 117 41.38 -11.06 28.25
N GLN A 118 41.04 -10.30 27.21
CA GLN A 118 40.05 -9.22 27.30
C GLN A 118 38.64 -9.81 27.31
N GLY A 119 37.86 -9.47 28.34
CA GLY A 119 36.43 -9.81 28.41
C GLY A 119 35.56 -8.92 27.52
N ASN A 120 34.29 -9.30 27.38
CA ASN A 120 33.30 -8.51 26.64
C ASN A 120 32.27 -7.87 27.57
N VAL A 121 31.59 -6.82 27.11
CA VAL A 121 30.40 -6.25 27.78
C VAL A 121 29.15 -6.75 27.05
N LEU A 122 28.12 -7.09 27.81
CA LEU A 122 26.85 -7.56 27.28
C LEU A 122 25.70 -6.72 27.84
N THR A 123 24.93 -6.07 26.97
CA THR A 123 23.71 -5.36 27.37
C THR A 123 22.49 -6.06 26.76
N ARG A 124 21.44 -6.22 27.55
CA ARG A 124 20.15 -6.79 27.13
C ARG A 124 19.02 -5.91 27.62
N SER A 125 17.99 -5.79 26.79
CA SER A 125 16.79 -5.01 27.09
C SER A 125 15.57 -5.81 26.67
N PHE A 126 14.56 -5.90 27.53
CA PHE A 126 13.25 -6.49 27.26
C PHE A 126 12.20 -5.38 27.28
N LEU A 127 11.37 -5.33 26.23
CA LEU A 127 10.21 -4.44 26.16
C LEU A 127 8.96 -5.24 26.56
N LEU A 128 8.41 -4.90 27.73
CA LEU A 128 7.21 -5.53 28.26
C LEU A 128 5.99 -4.65 27.94
N GLU A 129 5.08 -5.17 27.10
CA GLU A 129 3.90 -4.44 26.63
C GLU A 129 2.62 -5.11 27.14
N PHE A 130 1.79 -4.34 27.86
CA PHE A 130 0.44 -4.71 28.26
C PHE A 130 -0.34 -3.48 28.73
N ASP A 131 -1.67 -3.54 28.70
CA ASP A 131 -2.53 -2.43 29.12
C ASP A 131 -2.28 -2.01 30.58
N GLY A 132 -1.96 -0.73 30.79
CA GLY A 132 -1.64 -0.15 32.08
C GLY A 132 -0.22 -0.44 32.60
N ALA A 133 0.72 -0.89 31.77
CA ALA A 133 2.06 -1.30 32.22
C ALA A 133 2.80 -0.26 33.07
N ALA A 134 2.73 1.02 32.71
CA ALA A 134 3.36 2.10 33.47
C ALA A 134 2.82 2.16 34.92
N LYS A 135 1.50 2.09 35.05
CA LYS A 135 0.80 2.13 36.32
C LYS A 135 1.06 0.88 37.14
N ASP A 136 0.90 -0.29 36.53
CA ASP A 136 0.99 -1.57 37.23
C ASP A 136 2.43 -1.86 37.70
N THR A 137 3.45 -1.36 36.99
CA THR A 137 4.87 -1.49 37.42
C THR A 137 5.36 -0.29 38.24
N ALA A 138 4.58 0.77 38.34
CA ALA A 138 4.96 2.06 38.93
C ALA A 138 6.22 2.70 38.29
N ILE A 139 6.50 2.41 37.02
CA ILE A 139 7.63 2.98 36.27
C ILE A 139 7.17 4.22 35.51
N ASN A 140 7.64 5.39 35.95
CA ASN A 140 7.21 6.69 35.41
C ASN A 140 8.36 7.46 34.73
N THR A 141 9.61 7.00 34.85
CA THR A 141 10.78 7.65 34.24
C THR A 141 10.98 7.12 32.83
N THR A 142 11.04 8.00 31.83
CA THR A 142 11.23 7.61 30.42
C THR A 142 12.46 6.73 30.21
N ALA A 143 12.31 5.69 29.41
CA ALA A 143 13.41 4.82 28.99
C ALA A 143 14.45 5.59 28.16
N GLU A 144 15.71 5.24 28.33
CA GLU A 144 16.77 5.74 27.46
C GLU A 144 16.68 5.09 26.08
N THR A 145 17.04 5.80 25.01
CA THR A 145 16.85 5.34 23.62
C THR A 145 17.47 3.97 23.34
N TRP A 146 18.62 3.65 23.95
CA TRP A 146 19.29 2.35 23.77
C TRP A 146 18.50 1.18 24.39
N GLN A 147 17.57 1.43 25.31
CA GLN A 147 16.75 0.39 25.94
C GLN A 147 15.61 -0.08 25.03
N ILE A 148 15.28 0.67 23.97
CA ILE A 148 14.13 0.42 23.11
C ILE A 148 14.62 -0.17 21.79
N ASP A 149 14.04 -1.30 21.39
CA ASP A 149 14.23 -1.86 20.06
C ASP A 149 13.27 -1.19 19.06
N PHE A 150 13.81 -0.34 18.19
CA PHE A 150 13.04 0.35 17.14
C PHE A 150 12.98 -0.42 15.82
N THR A 151 13.55 -1.62 15.73
CA THR A 151 13.72 -2.35 14.46
C THR A 151 12.40 -2.53 13.73
N ALA A 152 11.38 -3.10 14.40
CA ALA A 152 10.08 -3.37 13.79
C ALA A 152 9.39 -2.08 13.30
N ARG A 153 9.50 -0.99 14.07
CA ARG A 153 8.93 0.31 13.69
C ARG A 153 9.62 0.88 12.46
N LEU A 154 10.95 0.86 12.44
CA LEU A 154 11.73 1.38 11.31
C LEU A 154 11.47 0.56 10.04
N THR A 155 11.50 -0.78 10.13
CA THR A 155 11.17 -1.65 9.00
C THR A 155 9.73 -1.46 8.50
N GLY A 156 8.79 -1.20 9.41
CA GLY A 156 7.40 -0.90 9.05
C GLY A 156 7.26 0.43 8.32
N ILE A 157 8.01 1.46 8.71
CA ILE A 157 8.06 2.75 8.00
C ILE A 157 8.67 2.58 6.61
N ASP A 158 9.79 1.87 6.50
CA ASP A 158 10.46 1.60 5.21
C ASP A 158 9.53 0.85 4.24
N GLU A 159 8.82 -0.17 4.74
CA GLU A 159 7.87 -0.94 3.91
C GLU A 159 6.63 -0.11 3.52
N ALA A 160 6.08 0.69 4.45
CA ALA A 160 4.98 1.60 4.14
C ALA A 160 5.36 2.59 3.02
N GLN A 161 6.59 3.15 3.07
CA GLN A 161 7.10 4.03 2.02
C GLN A 161 7.23 3.30 0.67
N ARG A 162 7.72 2.06 0.68
CA ARG A 162 7.84 1.24 -0.54
C ARG A 162 6.47 0.96 -1.16
N LEU A 163 5.48 0.58 -0.34
CA LEU A 163 4.11 0.34 -0.81
C LEU A 163 3.48 1.61 -1.38
N MET A 164 3.62 2.76 -0.71
CA MET A 164 3.10 4.04 -1.19
C MET A 164 3.73 4.46 -2.54
N ASN A 165 5.02 4.17 -2.74
CA ASN A 165 5.67 4.35 -4.04
C ASN A 165 5.12 3.36 -5.09
N THR A 166 4.86 2.11 -4.71
CA THR A 166 4.27 1.10 -5.62
C THR A 166 2.86 1.52 -6.06
N ASP A 167 2.07 2.10 -5.17
CA ASP A 167 0.74 2.62 -5.51
C ASP A 167 0.81 3.76 -6.53
N SER A 168 1.84 4.62 -6.42
CA SER A 168 2.05 5.81 -7.26
C SER A 168 2.74 5.53 -8.60
N TYR A 169 3.68 4.58 -8.63
CA TYR A 169 4.56 4.30 -9.78
C TYR A 169 4.32 2.93 -10.42
N GLY A 170 3.53 2.06 -9.78
CA GLY A 170 3.31 0.69 -10.23
C GLY A 170 4.48 -0.24 -9.90
N GLU A 171 4.49 -1.41 -10.54
CA GLU A 171 5.55 -2.42 -10.39
C GLU A 171 6.93 -1.91 -10.86
N ALA A 172 6.94 -1.05 -11.88
CA ALA A 172 8.11 -0.29 -12.29
C ALA A 172 7.70 1.01 -13.02
N ALA A 173 8.58 2.00 -12.97
CA ALA A 173 8.46 3.26 -13.71
C ALA A 173 9.84 3.78 -14.12
N PHE A 174 9.99 4.13 -15.39
CA PHE A 174 11.21 4.68 -15.97
C PHE A 174 10.92 6.05 -16.61
N PHE A 175 11.86 6.99 -16.52
CA PHE A 175 11.64 8.37 -16.98
C PHE A 175 12.58 8.74 -18.12
N GLY A 176 12.00 9.17 -19.24
CA GLY A 176 12.76 9.55 -20.42
C GLY A 176 13.70 8.42 -20.89
N SER A 177 14.96 8.75 -21.13
CA SER A 177 15.97 7.79 -21.58
C SER A 177 16.61 6.98 -20.44
N ALA A 178 16.19 7.14 -19.19
CA ALA A 178 16.75 6.38 -18.06
C ALA A 178 16.52 4.87 -18.23
N PHE A 179 17.57 4.07 -18.08
CA PHE A 179 17.58 2.61 -18.32
C PHE A 179 17.21 2.18 -19.74
N GLU A 180 17.15 3.11 -20.70
CA GLU A 180 16.97 2.76 -22.11
C GLU A 180 18.14 1.92 -22.60
N VAL A 181 17.84 0.86 -23.33
CA VAL A 181 18.85 -0.01 -23.95
C VAL A 181 19.00 0.38 -25.41
N THR A 182 20.21 0.74 -25.79
CA THR A 182 20.59 1.05 -27.18
C THR A 182 21.61 0.02 -27.65
N ARG A 183 21.69 -0.20 -28.97
CA ARG A 183 22.65 -1.12 -29.59
C ARG A 183 23.49 -0.41 -30.64
N ASP A 184 24.80 -0.62 -30.57
CA ASP A 184 25.76 -0.28 -31.62
C ASP A 184 26.63 -1.51 -31.93
N GLY A 185 26.45 -2.10 -33.12
CA GLY A 185 27.08 -3.37 -33.48
C GLY A 185 26.74 -4.50 -32.50
N GLU A 186 27.73 -4.96 -31.72
CA GLU A 186 27.55 -6.00 -30.68
C GLU A 186 27.50 -5.45 -29.26
N GLN A 187 27.56 -4.12 -29.11
CA GLN A 187 27.54 -3.42 -27.84
C GLN A 187 26.11 -2.99 -27.50
N PHE A 188 25.66 -3.32 -26.29
CA PHE A 188 24.35 -2.93 -25.76
C PHE A 188 24.58 -1.99 -24.58
N THR A 189 24.14 -0.74 -24.69
CA THR A 189 24.35 0.28 -23.66
C THR A 189 23.04 0.59 -22.97
N VAL A 190 23.03 0.45 -21.64
CA VAL A 190 21.91 0.85 -20.77
C VAL A 190 22.21 2.23 -20.19
N ASN A 191 21.35 3.19 -20.46
CA ASN A 191 21.53 4.58 -20.05
C ASN A 191 21.39 4.77 -18.54
N SER A 192 22.25 5.61 -17.95
CA SER A 192 22.10 6.08 -16.57
C SER A 192 20.80 6.84 -16.35
N GLY A 193 20.30 6.84 -15.11
CA GLY A 193 19.17 7.67 -14.72
C GLY A 193 18.38 7.09 -13.56
N LEU A 194 17.27 7.75 -13.25
CA LEU A 194 16.37 7.41 -12.16
C LEU A 194 15.28 6.44 -12.63
N ALA A 195 14.92 5.48 -11.76
CA ALA A 195 13.73 4.65 -11.93
C ALA A 195 13.13 4.25 -10.57
N TYR A 196 11.92 3.71 -10.62
CA TYR A 196 11.29 2.98 -9.52
C TYR A 196 11.08 1.53 -9.94
N VAL A 197 11.45 0.59 -9.09
CA VAL A 197 11.19 -0.85 -9.28
C VAL A 197 10.75 -1.45 -7.95
N GLY A 198 9.60 -2.13 -7.92
CA GLY A 198 9.02 -2.70 -6.70
C GLY A 198 8.82 -1.67 -5.58
N GLY A 199 8.54 -0.41 -5.93
CA GLY A 199 8.39 0.70 -4.98
C GLY A 199 9.70 1.31 -4.45
N LEU A 200 10.86 0.77 -4.85
CA LEU A 200 12.17 1.34 -4.49
C LEU A 200 12.59 2.40 -5.51
N ARG A 201 12.87 3.62 -5.04
CA ARG A 201 13.50 4.67 -5.85
C ARG A 201 14.99 4.40 -5.93
N GLY A 202 15.54 4.33 -7.14
CA GLY A 202 16.96 4.07 -7.35
C GLY A 202 17.50 4.78 -8.58
N GLU A 203 18.81 5.04 -8.57
CA GLU A 203 19.50 5.70 -9.67
C GLU A 203 20.64 4.83 -10.18
N LEU A 204 20.62 4.54 -11.49
CA LEU A 204 21.79 4.00 -12.17
C LEU A 204 22.75 5.16 -12.46
N ALA A 205 23.76 5.34 -11.60
CA ALA A 205 24.63 6.51 -11.64
C ALA A 205 25.47 6.66 -12.93
N LYS A 206 25.74 5.56 -13.63
CA LYS A 206 26.51 5.55 -14.89
C LYS A 206 25.95 4.53 -15.85
N SER A 207 25.97 4.85 -17.15
CA SER A 207 25.58 3.91 -18.19
C SER A 207 26.42 2.63 -18.11
N GLN A 208 25.79 1.49 -18.35
CA GLN A 208 26.43 0.19 -18.30
C GLN A 208 26.37 -0.48 -19.66
N VAL A 209 27.43 -1.23 -19.98
CA VAL A 209 27.61 -1.84 -21.29
C VAL A 209 27.62 -3.36 -21.16
N PHE A 210 26.87 -4.01 -22.03
CA PHE A 210 26.90 -5.45 -22.27
C PHE A 210 27.37 -5.74 -23.69
N ASN A 211 27.87 -6.95 -23.94
CA ASN A 211 28.37 -7.34 -25.26
C ASN A 211 27.73 -8.65 -25.69
N LYS A 212 27.45 -8.77 -27.00
CA LYS A 212 27.02 -10.01 -27.66
C LYS A 212 25.79 -10.67 -27.00
N LEU A 213 24.88 -9.87 -26.45
CA LEU A 213 23.64 -10.39 -25.87
C LEU A 213 22.74 -10.94 -26.97
N ARG A 214 22.19 -12.13 -26.75
CA ARG A 214 21.25 -12.85 -27.64
C ARG A 214 20.31 -13.71 -26.81
N ASP A 215 19.06 -13.79 -27.24
CA ASP A 215 18.02 -14.66 -26.65
C ASP A 215 17.93 -14.53 -25.12
N THR A 216 17.93 -13.28 -24.63
CA THR A 216 17.98 -12.94 -23.19
C THR A 216 17.22 -11.65 -22.92
N HIS A 217 16.94 -11.36 -21.65
CA HIS A 217 16.50 -10.05 -21.19
C HIS A 217 17.61 -9.34 -20.41
N ILE A 218 17.52 -8.02 -20.34
CA ILE A 218 18.21 -7.20 -19.34
C ILE A 218 17.18 -6.82 -18.28
N TYR A 219 17.54 -7.03 -17.02
CA TYR A 219 16.74 -6.69 -15.85
C TYR A 219 17.40 -5.56 -15.06
N ALA A 220 16.58 -4.63 -14.59
CA ALA A 220 16.92 -3.74 -13.48
C ALA A 220 16.60 -4.46 -12.16
N ASP A 221 17.59 -4.56 -11.27
CA ASP A 221 17.52 -5.23 -9.97
C ASP A 221 17.78 -4.20 -8.87
N PHE A 222 16.75 -3.96 -8.06
CA PHE A 222 16.72 -2.94 -7.02
C PHE A 222 16.58 -3.61 -5.67
N SER A 223 17.44 -3.22 -4.73
CA SER A 223 17.43 -3.76 -3.37
C SER A 223 17.74 -2.67 -2.37
N TYR A 224 16.92 -2.55 -1.33
CA TYR A 224 17.16 -1.59 -0.25
C TYR A 224 18.11 -2.22 0.76
N GLN A 225 19.33 -1.70 0.83
CA GLN A 225 20.42 -2.30 1.58
C GLN A 225 21.05 -1.28 2.51
N GLY A 226 21.52 -1.76 3.65
CA GLY A 226 22.19 -0.97 4.67
C GLY A 226 22.75 -1.86 5.76
N ASN A 227 23.51 -1.26 6.66
CA ASN A 227 24.00 -1.92 7.87
C ASN A 227 24.01 -0.91 9.02
N LEU A 228 24.35 -1.35 10.23
CA LEU A 228 24.36 -0.51 11.44
C LEU A 228 25.18 0.78 11.32
N LEU A 229 26.17 0.82 10.44
CA LEU A 229 27.09 1.95 10.24
C LEU A 229 26.85 2.69 8.92
N SER A 230 25.92 2.23 8.08
CA SER A 230 25.64 2.79 6.76
C SER A 230 24.24 3.37 6.72
N GLN A 231 24.09 4.45 5.96
CA GLN A 231 22.76 4.84 5.50
C GLN A 231 22.18 3.69 4.67
N TRP A 232 20.89 3.42 4.90
CA TRP A 232 20.15 2.52 4.04
C TRP A 232 19.85 3.25 2.73
N GLN A 233 20.07 2.56 1.61
CA GLN A 233 19.87 3.11 0.28
C GLN A 233 19.53 2.02 -0.73
N THR A 234 18.88 2.41 -1.81
CA THR A 234 18.59 1.48 -2.91
C THR A 234 19.87 1.23 -3.71
N VAL A 235 20.33 -0.01 -3.70
CA VAL A 235 21.36 -0.50 -4.60
C VAL A 235 20.70 -0.92 -5.90
N VAL A 236 21.21 -0.39 -7.01
CA VAL A 236 20.74 -0.69 -8.36
C VAL A 236 21.80 -1.50 -9.09
N LYS A 237 21.40 -2.65 -9.63
CA LYS A 237 22.23 -3.52 -10.46
C LYS A 237 21.48 -3.85 -11.75
N LEU A 238 22.23 -4.04 -12.84
CA LEU A 238 21.71 -4.65 -14.05
C LEU A 238 22.15 -6.11 -14.12
N THR A 239 21.24 -6.98 -14.55
CA THR A 239 21.53 -8.41 -14.72
C THR A 239 20.87 -8.93 -15.99
N THR A 240 21.41 -10.01 -16.54
CA THR A 240 20.86 -10.65 -17.74
C THR A 240 20.34 -12.03 -17.42
N GLY A 241 19.24 -12.42 -18.04
CA GLY A 241 18.70 -13.77 -17.93
C GLY A 241 17.44 -13.96 -18.77
N ASN A 242 17.01 -15.22 -18.91
CA ASN A 242 15.81 -15.54 -19.68
C ASN A 242 14.54 -15.27 -18.87
N GLN A 243 14.61 -15.52 -17.56
CA GLN A 243 13.53 -15.22 -16.63
C GLN A 243 14.13 -14.94 -15.25
N LEU A 244 13.81 -13.78 -14.68
CA LEU A 244 14.16 -13.44 -13.31
C LEU A 244 12.91 -12.96 -12.58
N LYS A 245 12.74 -13.44 -11.34
CA LYS A 245 11.67 -13.05 -10.43
C LYS A 245 12.27 -12.38 -9.21
N HIS A 246 11.44 -11.67 -8.43
CA HIS A 246 11.87 -11.14 -7.14
C HIS A 246 12.44 -12.26 -6.26
N TYR A 247 13.48 -11.96 -5.51
CA TYR A 247 14.20 -12.94 -4.71
C TYR A 247 14.76 -12.31 -3.44
N VAL A 248 15.22 -13.16 -2.51
CA VAL A 248 15.99 -12.75 -1.35
C VAL A 248 17.39 -13.30 -1.51
N ASP A 249 18.41 -12.46 -1.35
CA ASP A 249 19.80 -12.89 -1.48
C ASP A 249 20.29 -13.70 -0.27
N SER A 250 21.53 -14.19 -0.32
CA SER A 250 22.13 -14.96 0.78
C SER A 250 22.33 -14.15 2.07
N HIS A 251 22.26 -12.83 1.99
CA HIS A 251 22.39 -11.92 3.14
C HIS A 251 21.03 -11.48 3.70
N GLY A 252 19.93 -11.94 3.11
CA GLY A 252 18.58 -11.64 3.56
C GLY A 252 17.99 -10.35 2.98
N TYR A 253 18.63 -9.72 2.00
CA TYR A 253 18.08 -8.54 1.34
C TYR A 253 17.08 -8.94 0.25
N ALA A 254 15.92 -8.29 0.25
CA ALA A 254 14.94 -8.45 -0.81
C ALA A 254 15.40 -7.72 -2.08
N HIS A 255 15.20 -8.36 -3.22
CA HIS A 255 15.52 -7.86 -4.56
C HIS A 255 14.25 -7.82 -5.40
N PHE A 256 13.90 -6.62 -5.87
CA PHE A 256 12.81 -6.38 -6.79
C PHE A 256 13.40 -6.16 -8.19
N VAL A 257 12.88 -6.91 -9.15
CA VAL A 257 13.47 -7.02 -10.49
C VAL A 257 12.42 -6.74 -11.55
N PHE A 258 12.81 -6.00 -12.59
CA PHE A 258 11.95 -5.72 -13.72
C PHE A 258 12.73 -5.83 -15.04
N ALA A 259 12.15 -6.49 -16.04
CA ALA A 259 12.78 -6.61 -17.35
C ALA A 259 12.69 -5.26 -18.08
N ILE A 260 13.84 -4.65 -18.40
CA ILE A 260 13.89 -3.36 -19.10
C ILE A 260 13.99 -3.54 -20.61
N ALA A 261 14.53 -4.66 -21.08
CA ALA A 261 14.60 -4.98 -22.50
C ALA A 261 14.60 -6.49 -22.75
N ALA A 262 13.98 -6.90 -23.86
CA ALA A 262 14.16 -8.23 -24.46
C ALA A 262 15.14 -8.12 -25.64
N ILE A 263 16.05 -9.09 -25.76
CA ILE A 263 17.03 -9.16 -26.85
C ILE A 263 16.85 -10.49 -27.56
N ASP A 264 16.44 -10.43 -28.83
CA ASP A 264 16.17 -11.63 -29.62
C ASP A 264 17.47 -12.33 -30.11
N LYS A 265 17.31 -13.40 -30.89
CA LYS A 265 18.42 -14.20 -31.45
C LYS A 265 19.29 -13.43 -32.46
N THR A 266 18.79 -12.34 -33.01
CA THR A 266 19.52 -11.45 -33.93
C THR A 266 20.08 -10.22 -33.21
N GLY A 267 19.74 -10.04 -31.93
CA GLY A 267 20.13 -8.93 -31.07
C GLY A 267 19.22 -7.71 -31.22
N VAL A 268 18.03 -7.86 -31.80
CA VAL A 268 17.04 -6.78 -31.85
C VAL A 268 16.50 -6.54 -30.45
N ILE A 269 16.44 -5.27 -30.06
CA ILE A 269 15.96 -4.83 -28.75
C ILE A 269 14.45 -4.59 -28.83
N THR A 270 13.72 -5.17 -27.89
CA THR A 270 12.35 -4.75 -27.54
C THR A 270 12.40 -4.02 -26.20
N ASP A 271 12.02 -2.75 -26.18
CA ASP A 271 11.91 -1.98 -24.94
C ASP A 271 10.70 -2.49 -24.14
N LEU A 272 10.93 -2.80 -22.86
CA LEU A 272 9.90 -3.30 -21.94
C LEU A 272 9.58 -2.31 -20.82
N ARG A 273 10.23 -1.15 -20.80
CA ARG A 273 10.08 -0.15 -19.73
C ARG A 273 8.69 0.49 -19.75
N PRO A 274 7.91 0.41 -18.65
CA PRO A 274 6.77 1.30 -18.45
C PRO A 274 7.26 2.74 -18.28
N GLN A 275 6.82 3.63 -19.18
CA GLN A 275 7.24 5.03 -19.18
C GLN A 275 6.37 5.86 -18.23
N GLY A 276 7.03 6.64 -17.38
CA GLY A 276 6.36 7.59 -16.49
C GLY A 276 5.74 6.95 -15.25
N ALA A 277 5.08 7.78 -14.43
CA ALA A 277 4.34 7.33 -13.26
C ALA A 277 3.08 6.53 -13.64
N LYS A 278 2.50 5.80 -12.69
CA LYS A 278 1.36 4.90 -12.95
C LYS A 278 0.17 5.63 -13.59
N TRP A 279 -0.09 6.87 -13.18
CA TRP A 279 -1.17 7.68 -13.77
C TRP A 279 -0.88 8.04 -15.23
N GLU A 280 0.37 8.35 -15.60
CA GLU A 280 0.78 8.63 -16.99
C GLU A 280 0.63 7.37 -17.86
N GLN A 281 0.99 6.21 -17.31
CA GLN A 281 0.80 4.91 -17.94
C GLN A 281 -0.69 4.63 -18.19
N SER A 282 -1.55 4.85 -17.19
CA SER A 282 -3.01 4.70 -17.31
C SER A 282 -3.60 5.61 -18.39
N ILE A 283 -3.16 6.87 -18.48
CA ILE A 283 -3.58 7.81 -19.53
C ILE A 283 -3.24 7.26 -20.92
N ALA A 284 -2.02 6.75 -21.11
CA ALA A 284 -1.60 6.20 -22.39
C ALA A 284 -2.46 4.98 -22.79
N GLN A 285 -2.76 4.10 -21.83
CA GLN A 285 -3.63 2.95 -22.03
C GLN A 285 -5.06 3.37 -22.39
N ILE A 286 -5.63 4.37 -21.69
CA ILE A 286 -6.94 4.94 -22.00
C ILE A 286 -6.97 5.51 -23.43
N LYS A 287 -5.94 6.26 -23.85
CA LYS A 287 -5.84 6.78 -25.24
C LYS A 287 -5.91 5.65 -26.26
N GLN A 288 -5.14 4.59 -26.02
CA GLN A 288 -5.04 3.45 -26.92
C GLN A 288 -6.35 2.66 -26.97
N GLN A 289 -6.94 2.37 -25.81
CA GLN A 289 -8.17 1.59 -25.69
C GLN A 289 -9.36 2.27 -26.38
N TYR A 290 -9.45 3.60 -26.31
CA TYR A 290 -10.60 4.35 -26.84
C TYR A 290 -10.36 4.99 -28.22
N ALA A 291 -9.24 4.68 -28.89
CA ALA A 291 -8.91 5.20 -30.22
C ALA A 291 -9.15 6.71 -30.37
N LEU A 292 -8.86 7.47 -29.31
CA LEU A 292 -9.10 8.90 -29.25
C LEU A 292 -8.24 9.62 -30.28
N LYS A 293 -8.91 10.24 -31.26
CA LYS A 293 -8.26 11.11 -32.26
C LYS A 293 -8.10 12.56 -31.78
N SER A 294 -8.60 12.92 -30.61
CA SER A 294 -8.42 14.25 -30.01
C SER A 294 -7.27 14.23 -28.99
N GLU A 295 -6.39 15.23 -29.06
CA GLU A 295 -5.36 15.43 -28.04
C GLU A 295 -6.03 15.69 -26.68
N MET A 296 -5.83 14.78 -25.73
CA MET A 296 -6.15 15.08 -24.33
C MET A 296 -5.27 16.22 -23.88
N LYS A 297 -5.90 17.26 -23.36
CA LYS A 297 -5.22 18.45 -22.86
C LYS A 297 -5.15 18.39 -21.35
N SER A 298 -3.98 18.67 -20.78
CA SER A 298 -3.80 18.84 -19.34
C SER A 298 -3.83 20.32 -19.01
N TRP A 299 -4.66 20.70 -18.05
CA TRP A 299 -4.64 21.99 -17.40
C TRP A 299 -4.14 21.83 -15.97
N ARG A 300 -3.08 22.55 -15.61
CA ARG A 300 -2.46 22.48 -14.29
C ARG A 300 -2.62 23.79 -13.54
N TYR A 301 -2.87 23.68 -12.24
CA TYR A 301 -3.06 24.81 -11.35
C TYR A 301 -2.48 24.52 -9.97
N VAL A 302 -2.08 25.58 -9.25
CA VAL A 302 -1.67 25.49 -7.84
C VAL A 302 -2.65 26.34 -7.04
N ALA A 303 -3.34 25.72 -6.09
CA ALA A 303 -4.36 26.37 -5.30
C ALA A 303 -3.80 27.46 -4.39
N LYS A 304 -4.55 28.56 -4.25
CA LYS A 304 -4.27 29.65 -3.31
C LYS A 304 -4.89 29.40 -1.95
N GLY A 305 -5.75 28.39 -1.83
CA GLY A 305 -6.50 28.01 -0.65
C GLY A 305 -7.93 28.55 -0.67
N ASN A 306 -8.84 27.73 -0.16
CA ASN A 306 -10.28 27.96 -0.05
C ASN A 306 -11.05 28.04 -1.38
N GLU A 307 -10.43 27.74 -2.54
CA GLU A 307 -11.18 27.65 -3.78
C GLU A 307 -12.08 26.42 -3.80
N THR A 308 -13.35 26.62 -4.18
CA THR A 308 -14.32 25.54 -4.40
C THR A 308 -14.69 25.39 -5.88
N THR A 309 -14.12 26.22 -6.74
CA THR A 309 -14.35 26.18 -8.18
C THR A 309 -13.04 26.31 -8.94
N LEU A 310 -12.96 25.60 -10.07
CA LEU A 310 -11.84 25.68 -11.00
C LEU A 310 -12.38 25.88 -12.40
N THR A 311 -11.80 26.84 -13.14
CA THR A 311 -12.22 27.15 -14.51
C THR A 311 -11.02 26.98 -15.44
N PRO A 312 -10.79 25.76 -15.96
CA PRO A 312 -9.81 25.55 -17.01
C PRO A 312 -10.03 26.47 -18.22
N ASN A 313 -8.94 26.91 -18.84
CA ASN A 313 -8.96 27.86 -19.97
C ASN A 313 -9.47 27.26 -21.30
N GLU A 314 -9.88 26.00 -21.29
CA GLU A 314 -10.34 25.24 -22.45
C GLU A 314 -11.82 24.90 -22.28
N VAL A 315 -12.54 24.69 -23.39
CA VAL A 315 -13.94 24.25 -23.33
C VAL A 315 -13.99 22.74 -23.13
N PHE A 316 -14.71 22.28 -22.09
CA PHE A 316 -14.87 20.88 -21.74
C PHE A 316 -16.25 20.59 -21.15
N HIS A 317 -16.75 19.39 -21.42
CA HIS A 317 -18.01 18.89 -20.85
C HIS A 317 -17.77 17.80 -19.80
N ARG A 318 -16.60 17.15 -19.84
CA ARG A 318 -16.17 16.10 -18.89
C ARG A 318 -14.66 16.17 -18.71
N CYS A 319 -14.17 15.84 -17.52
CA CYS A 319 -12.75 15.81 -17.21
C CYS A 319 -12.42 14.72 -16.18
N LEU A 320 -11.14 14.33 -16.11
CA LEU A 320 -10.58 13.73 -14.90
C LEU A 320 -9.92 14.83 -14.08
N LEU A 321 -10.05 14.75 -12.76
CA LEU A 321 -9.46 15.71 -11.83
C LEU A 321 -8.50 14.95 -10.92
N PHE A 322 -7.30 15.47 -10.75
CA PHE A 322 -6.32 15.00 -9.80
C PHE A 322 -5.95 16.14 -8.86
N ILE A 323 -5.88 15.86 -7.56
CA ILE A 323 -5.39 16.77 -6.53
C ILE A 323 -4.21 16.08 -5.84
N ASN A 324 -3.03 16.71 -5.87
CA ASN A 324 -1.77 16.15 -5.36
C ASN A 324 -1.46 14.74 -5.93
N GLY A 325 -1.84 14.49 -7.17
CA GLY A 325 -1.67 13.19 -7.84
C GLY A 325 -2.73 12.14 -7.53
N LEU A 326 -3.69 12.43 -6.63
CA LEU A 326 -4.81 11.54 -6.31
C LEU A 326 -6.02 11.85 -7.19
N GLU A 327 -6.53 10.84 -7.89
CA GLU A 327 -7.74 10.93 -8.70
C GLU A 327 -8.96 11.27 -7.83
N GLN A 328 -9.71 12.28 -8.26
CA GLN A 328 -10.96 12.70 -7.65
C GLN A 328 -12.15 12.10 -8.42
N TYR A 329 -13.26 11.90 -7.73
CA TYR A 329 -14.42 11.23 -8.31
C TYR A 329 -15.52 12.21 -8.71
N ALA A 330 -15.90 12.17 -9.99
CA ALA A 330 -17.05 12.93 -10.49
C ALA A 330 -18.34 12.48 -9.76
N ASN A 331 -19.22 13.44 -9.46
CA ASN A 331 -20.47 13.30 -8.69
C ASN A 331 -20.32 12.92 -7.21
N TYR A 332 -19.09 12.86 -6.69
CA TYR A 332 -18.81 12.68 -5.26
C TYR A 332 -17.89 13.79 -4.75
N SER A 333 -16.68 13.87 -5.30
CA SER A 333 -15.65 14.83 -4.93
C SER A 333 -15.76 16.13 -5.72
N PHE A 334 -16.30 16.06 -6.94
CA PHE A 334 -16.52 17.24 -7.79
C PHE A 334 -17.65 17.03 -8.80
N ALA A 335 -18.20 18.11 -9.32
CA ALA A 335 -19.13 18.15 -10.44
C ALA A 335 -18.61 19.08 -11.55
N VAL A 336 -19.07 18.90 -12.78
CA VAL A 336 -18.74 19.77 -13.91
C VAL A 336 -20.03 20.38 -14.45
N GLU A 337 -20.10 21.71 -14.46
CA GLU A 337 -21.22 22.45 -15.02
C GLU A 337 -20.69 23.72 -15.71
N ASN A 338 -21.21 24.05 -16.89
CA ASN A 338 -20.89 25.30 -17.60
C ASN A 338 -19.38 25.60 -17.69
N ASN A 339 -18.57 24.62 -18.08
CA ASN A 339 -17.10 24.74 -18.21
C ASN A 339 -16.36 25.02 -16.89
N THR A 340 -16.97 24.71 -15.76
CA THR A 340 -16.41 24.93 -14.42
C THR A 340 -16.48 23.62 -13.63
N VAL A 341 -15.39 23.30 -12.94
CA VAL A 341 -15.33 22.22 -11.95
C VAL A 341 -15.75 22.79 -10.61
N TYR A 342 -16.74 22.17 -9.97
CA TYR A 342 -17.23 22.49 -8.64
C TYR A 342 -16.78 21.41 -7.68
N LEU A 343 -16.00 21.77 -6.66
CA LEU A 343 -15.46 20.84 -5.68
C LEU A 343 -16.41 20.69 -4.49
N ALA A 344 -16.52 19.48 -3.97
CA ALA A 344 -17.31 19.20 -2.77
C ALA A 344 -16.68 19.83 -1.51
N GLU A 345 -15.35 19.98 -1.51
CA GLU A 345 -14.58 20.58 -0.43
C GLU A 345 -13.63 21.66 -0.97
N PRO A 346 -13.30 22.69 -0.16
CA PRO A 346 -12.35 23.72 -0.56
C PRO A 346 -10.92 23.17 -0.68
N LEU A 347 -10.18 23.65 -1.68
CA LEU A 347 -8.76 23.34 -1.83
C LEU A 347 -7.94 23.92 -0.69
N LEU A 348 -6.87 23.22 -0.31
CA LEU A 348 -5.85 23.76 0.57
C LEU A 348 -4.87 24.59 -0.24
N LYS A 349 -4.26 25.57 0.42
CA LYS A 349 -3.19 26.35 -0.22
C LYS A 349 -2.05 25.41 -0.63
N ASP A 350 -1.52 25.63 -1.83
CA ASP A 350 -0.43 24.88 -2.45
C ASP A 350 -0.79 23.46 -2.92
N ASP A 351 -2.09 23.09 -2.94
CA ASP A 351 -2.54 21.88 -3.63
C ASP A 351 -2.18 21.94 -5.12
N HIS A 352 -1.64 20.86 -5.66
CA HIS A 352 -1.34 20.69 -7.08
C HIS A 352 -2.52 20.06 -7.81
N ILE A 353 -3.16 20.81 -8.69
CA ILE A 353 -4.33 20.39 -9.43
C ILE A 353 -3.94 20.06 -10.87
N GLU A 354 -4.42 18.93 -11.37
CA GLU A 354 -4.37 18.56 -12.78
C GLU A 354 -5.76 18.15 -13.27
N VAL A 355 -6.27 18.88 -14.27
CA VAL A 355 -7.53 18.59 -14.94
C VAL A 355 -7.21 18.08 -16.35
N LEU A 356 -7.59 16.84 -16.63
CA LEU A 356 -7.48 16.26 -17.96
C LEU A 356 -8.79 16.47 -18.72
N ILE A 357 -8.69 17.15 -19.85
CA ILE A 357 -9.79 17.56 -20.71
C ILE A 357 -9.79 16.69 -21.97
N ASN A 358 -10.98 16.48 -22.55
CA ASN A 358 -11.23 15.59 -23.71
C ASN A 358 -10.99 14.10 -23.40
N VAL A 359 -11.26 13.68 -22.17
CA VAL A 359 -11.21 12.27 -21.78
C VAL A 359 -12.50 11.58 -22.29
N PRO A 360 -12.41 10.45 -23.02
CA PRO A 360 -13.57 9.62 -23.32
C PRO A 360 -13.95 9.00 -21.99
N VAL A 361 -15.05 9.45 -21.42
CA VAL A 361 -15.44 8.94 -20.12
C VAL A 361 -15.97 7.52 -20.28
N ILE A 362 -15.09 6.56 -20.05
CA ILE A 362 -15.44 5.30 -19.41
C ILE A 362 -14.49 5.19 -18.22
N SER A 363 -14.93 5.62 -17.04
CA SER A 363 -14.15 5.35 -15.84
C SER A 363 -14.23 3.85 -15.52
N PRO A 364 -13.19 3.24 -14.91
CA PRO A 364 -13.19 1.81 -14.59
C PRO A 364 -14.34 1.36 -13.67
N ARG A 365 -15.05 2.26 -12.98
CA ARG A 365 -16.21 1.91 -12.15
C ARG A 365 -17.53 1.80 -12.93
N ALA A 366 -17.55 2.23 -14.20
CA ALA A 366 -18.62 1.88 -15.14
C ALA A 366 -18.65 0.36 -15.46
N LEU A 367 -17.62 -0.41 -15.08
CA LEU A 367 -17.60 -1.86 -15.22
C LEU A 367 -18.39 -2.62 -14.13
N HIS A 368 -18.91 -1.96 -13.09
CA HIS A 368 -19.70 -2.62 -12.03
C HIS A 368 -21.11 -2.08 -11.81
N ALA A 369 -21.61 -1.24 -12.70
CA ALA A 369 -23.02 -0.85 -12.76
C ALA A 369 -23.43 -0.65 -14.22
N GLY A 370 -23.47 -1.76 -14.95
CA GLY A 370 -24.11 -1.81 -16.26
C GLY A 370 -25.63 -1.90 -16.12
N SER A 371 -26.30 -1.13 -16.98
CA SER A 371 -27.28 -1.65 -17.95
C SER A 371 -28.77 -1.80 -17.61
N GLU A 372 -29.31 -1.32 -16.48
CA GLU A 372 -30.78 -1.21 -16.35
C GLU A 372 -31.28 0.22 -16.52
N THR A 373 -30.67 1.20 -15.85
CA THR A 373 -31.21 2.57 -15.81
C THR A 373 -31.01 3.33 -17.13
N ASP A 374 -29.90 3.11 -17.82
CA ASP A 374 -29.61 3.79 -19.10
C ASP A 374 -30.32 3.14 -20.29
N VAL A 375 -30.58 1.82 -20.23
CA VAL A 375 -31.42 1.13 -21.22
C VAL A 375 -32.88 1.59 -21.08
N LEU A 376 -33.40 1.61 -19.85
CA LEU A 376 -34.74 2.13 -19.55
C LEU A 376 -34.89 3.61 -19.93
N ARG A 377 -33.87 4.44 -19.70
CA ARG A 377 -33.91 5.85 -20.09
C ARG A 377 -33.99 6.02 -21.61
N ASN A 378 -33.20 5.26 -22.37
CA ASN A 378 -33.21 5.32 -23.82
C ASN A 378 -34.52 4.77 -24.42
N GLU A 379 -35.10 3.70 -23.85
CA GLU A 379 -36.42 3.19 -24.25
C GLU A 379 -37.54 4.21 -23.96
N VAL A 380 -37.50 4.87 -22.80
CA VAL A 380 -38.47 5.92 -22.43
C VAL A 380 -38.33 7.15 -23.34
N GLU A 381 -37.12 7.55 -23.73
CA GLU A 381 -36.91 8.67 -24.67
C GLU A 381 -37.31 8.30 -26.11
N ALA A 382 -37.11 7.05 -26.54
CA ALA A 382 -37.59 6.55 -27.82
C ALA A 382 -39.13 6.54 -27.88
N LEU A 383 -39.79 6.01 -26.84
CA LEU A 383 -41.26 6.01 -26.73
C LEU A 383 -41.84 7.43 -26.70
N ARG A 384 -41.21 8.37 -25.99
CA ARG A 384 -41.63 9.78 -25.97
C ARG A 384 -41.53 10.44 -27.34
N THR A 385 -40.52 10.08 -28.13
CA THR A 385 -40.34 10.61 -29.50
C THR A 385 -41.39 10.06 -30.46
N THR A 386 -41.72 8.77 -30.35
CA THR A 386 -42.79 8.14 -31.13
C THR A 386 -44.15 8.76 -30.81
N VAL A 387 -44.48 8.94 -29.53
CA VAL A 387 -45.76 9.56 -29.08
C VAL A 387 -45.90 11.01 -29.54
N LYS A 388 -44.81 11.79 -29.56
CA LYS A 388 -44.83 13.21 -30.01
C LYS A 388 -45.16 13.40 -31.49
N ASN A 389 -44.97 12.38 -32.33
CA ASN A 389 -45.14 12.49 -33.78
C ASN A 389 -46.45 11.89 -34.31
N LEU A 390 -47.26 11.27 -33.45
CA LEU A 390 -48.59 10.75 -33.81
C LEU A 390 -49.57 11.90 -34.07
N LYS A 391 -50.40 11.79 -35.11
CA LYS A 391 -51.44 12.76 -35.48
C LYS A 391 -52.83 12.12 -35.34
N GLY A 392 -53.88 12.95 -35.21
CA GLY A 392 -55.24 12.48 -34.87
C GLY A 392 -55.85 11.39 -35.78
N LYS A 393 -55.37 11.25 -37.02
CA LYS A 393 -55.76 10.19 -37.97
C LYS A 393 -55.08 8.82 -37.75
N ASP A 394 -54.11 8.75 -36.83
CA ASP A 394 -53.34 7.54 -36.53
C ASP A 394 -53.97 6.70 -35.41
N PHE A 395 -55.19 7.03 -34.98
CA PHE A 395 -55.92 6.33 -33.91
C PHE A 395 -57.32 5.90 -34.36
N ILE A 396 -57.74 4.67 -34.04
CA ILE A 396 -59.14 4.19 -34.19
C ILE A 396 -59.79 4.10 -32.82
N SER A 397 -61.06 4.49 -32.73
CA SER A 397 -61.88 4.19 -31.55
C SER A 397 -62.27 2.71 -31.57
N ALA A 398 -61.87 1.98 -30.53
CA ALA A 398 -62.28 0.58 -30.32
C ALA A 398 -63.53 0.49 -29.42
N ASP A 399 -63.72 1.45 -28.53
CA ASP A 399 -64.95 1.69 -27.76
C ASP A 399 -65.04 3.16 -27.32
N SER A 400 -66.14 3.55 -26.68
CA SER A 400 -66.42 4.93 -26.26
C SER A 400 -65.48 5.47 -25.17
N GLN A 401 -64.47 4.72 -24.73
CA GLN A 401 -63.53 5.16 -23.70
C GLN A 401 -62.05 4.99 -24.06
N ASN A 402 -61.71 4.19 -25.08
CA ASN A 402 -60.32 3.92 -25.45
C ASN A 402 -60.08 3.99 -26.97
N LEU A 403 -59.02 4.71 -27.37
CA LEU A 403 -58.51 4.73 -28.74
C LEU A 403 -57.24 3.87 -28.85
N ALA A 404 -57.08 3.14 -29.96
CA ALA A 404 -55.89 2.33 -30.28
C ALA A 404 -55.16 2.92 -31.50
N ALA A 405 -53.83 3.00 -31.44
CA ALA A 405 -53.02 3.49 -32.56
C ALA A 405 -52.98 2.48 -33.72
N ILE A 406 -53.21 2.94 -34.96
CA ILE A 406 -53.22 2.10 -36.16
C ILE A 406 -51.79 1.69 -36.52
N GLY A 407 -51.54 0.38 -36.63
CA GLY A 407 -50.31 -0.15 -37.22
C GLY A 407 -49.11 -0.26 -36.29
N SER A 408 -49.29 -0.15 -34.97
CA SER A 408 -48.30 -0.59 -33.98
C SER A 408 -48.69 -1.98 -33.45
N ASP A 409 -47.77 -2.95 -33.49
CA ASP A 409 -47.99 -4.31 -32.96
C ASP A 409 -48.15 -4.34 -31.42
N GLU A 410 -48.00 -3.21 -30.73
CA GLU A 410 -47.96 -3.12 -29.26
C GLU A 410 -49.23 -2.56 -28.59
N ASN A 411 -50.33 -2.32 -29.31
CA ASN A 411 -51.62 -1.91 -28.72
C ASN A 411 -51.51 -0.85 -27.59
N ILE A 412 -50.97 0.33 -27.92
CA ILE A 412 -50.92 1.45 -26.98
C ILE A 412 -52.34 2.03 -26.82
N PHE A 413 -52.90 1.92 -25.61
CA PHE A 413 -54.21 2.49 -25.26
C PHE A 413 -54.02 3.81 -24.50
N ILE A 414 -54.68 4.87 -24.98
CA ILE A 414 -54.68 6.18 -24.33
C ILE A 414 -56.11 6.54 -23.97
N SER A 415 -56.32 6.97 -22.72
CA SER A 415 -57.65 7.39 -22.24
C SER A 415 -58.06 8.74 -22.82
N GLU A 416 -59.36 8.90 -23.13
CA GLU A 416 -59.92 10.13 -23.73
C GLU A 416 -59.60 11.41 -22.92
N LYS A 417 -59.45 11.25 -21.60
CA LYS A 417 -59.10 12.34 -20.66
C LYS A 417 -57.67 12.87 -20.84
N GLN A 418 -56.74 12.01 -21.29
CA GLN A 418 -55.35 12.39 -21.54
C GLN A 418 -55.15 13.07 -22.90
N LEU A 419 -56.11 12.93 -23.83
CA LEU A 419 -56.08 13.55 -25.17
C LEU A 419 -56.48 15.03 -25.18
N GLN A 420 -57.11 15.57 -24.12
CA GLN A 420 -57.53 16.98 -24.05
C GLN A 420 -56.39 18.01 -24.10
N HIS A 421 -55.12 17.56 -24.04
CA HIS A 421 -53.94 18.42 -24.17
C HIS A 421 -53.32 18.39 -25.58
N ILE A 422 -53.92 17.64 -26.52
CA ILE A 422 -53.52 17.59 -27.93
C ILE A 422 -54.60 18.33 -28.72
N HIS A 423 -54.26 19.51 -29.24
CA HIS A 423 -55.17 20.30 -30.07
C HIS A 423 -55.30 19.68 -31.48
N ASP A 424 -56.48 19.81 -32.08
CA ASP A 424 -56.84 19.40 -33.46
C ASP A 424 -57.00 17.88 -33.73
N ILE A 425 -57.88 17.22 -32.97
CA ILE A 425 -58.36 15.86 -33.31
C ILE A 425 -59.76 15.96 -33.94
N GLU A 426 -59.85 15.73 -35.26
CA GLU A 426 -61.12 15.40 -35.92
C GLU A 426 -61.34 13.89 -35.85
N VAL A 427 -62.40 13.46 -35.15
CA VAL A 427 -62.78 12.05 -35.04
C VAL A 427 -63.68 11.68 -36.23
N GLU A 428 -63.16 10.94 -37.21
CA GLU A 428 -63.99 10.31 -38.24
C GLU A 428 -64.78 9.14 -37.63
N THR A 429 -66.08 9.35 -37.41
CA THR A 429 -66.99 8.29 -36.96
C THR A 429 -67.45 7.48 -38.16
N THR A 430 -66.77 6.37 -38.45
CA THR A 430 -67.31 5.39 -39.40
C THR A 430 -68.29 4.48 -38.67
N ILE A 431 -69.54 4.93 -38.55
CA ILE A 431 -70.66 4.03 -38.22
C ILE A 431 -70.97 3.20 -39.45
N LYS A 432 -70.77 1.87 -39.40
CA LYS A 432 -71.69 0.89 -40.01
C LYS A 432 -71.39 -0.52 -39.52
N GLY A 433 -72.44 -1.18 -39.02
CA GLY A 433 -72.42 -2.57 -38.61
C GLY A 433 -72.24 -3.55 -39.78
N LYS A 434 -71.86 -4.77 -39.37
CA LYS A 434 -71.45 -5.97 -40.11
C LYS A 434 -70.03 -5.96 -40.66
#